data_AF-A0A434FYY2-F1
#
_entry.id   AF-A0A434FYY2-F1
#
_cell.length_a   1.000
_cell.length_b   1.000
_cell.length_c   1.000
_cell.angle_alpha   90.00
_cell.angle_beta   90.00
_cell.angle_gamma   90.00
#
_symmetry.space_group_name_H-M   'P 1'
#
loop_
_entity.id
_entity.type
_entity.pdbx_description
1 polymer ?
#
loop_
_entity_poly.entity_id
_entity_poly.type
_entity_poly.pdbx_seq_one_letter_code
_entity_poly.pdbx_strand_id
1 'polypeptide(L)'
;EQQAEVVKKELGIKTDLLDKGLTNRTEYSQLLRSEADLVGQAGALEADLASANTQIVEAQAQTERATTQRVEEALTKLDDVRTNLADIEERMRAAQAVLKRTTITAPAAGIVVSSTYNSQGSVVAPGEKIMEILPTASGLVVDARLRPKDIDQVHVGQPAKLRLSALNTRLTPEVPATVSEISADRLIDQATHEPYFRARLKIAEALPTGVKPEQLYPGTPVDAFIGTGDRTFFAYLARPMMDSFARAFRER
;
A
#
# COMPACT_ATOMS: atom_id res chain seq x y z
N GLU A 1 61.89 10.81 49.68
CA GLU A 1 62.91 11.61 48.96
C GLU A 1 63.74 12.52 49.87
N GLN A 2 63.16 13.41 50.67
CA GLN A 2 63.93 14.30 51.56
C GLN A 2 64.89 13.59 52.52
N GLN A 3 64.50 12.43 53.08
CA GLN A 3 65.35 11.68 54.02
C GLN A 3 66.58 11.05 53.34
N ALA A 4 66.44 10.54 52.12
CA ALA A 4 67.55 9.96 51.35
C ALA A 4 68.55 11.04 50.89
N GLU A 5 68.05 12.21 50.49
CA GLU A 5 68.87 13.39 50.18
C GLU A 5 69.73 13.85 51.38
N VAL A 6 69.13 13.87 52.58
CA VAL A 6 69.83 14.25 53.82
C VAL A 6 70.91 13.23 54.17
N VAL A 7 70.59 11.94 54.15
CA VAL A 7 71.55 10.86 54.43
C VAL A 7 72.69 10.85 53.41
N LYS A 8 72.41 11.11 52.13
CA LYS A 8 73.43 11.19 51.07
C LYS A 8 74.37 12.39 51.26
N LYS A 9 73.85 13.54 51.67
CA LYS A 9 74.67 14.71 52.03
C LYS A 9 75.54 14.44 53.25
N GLU A 10 74.98 13.84 54.31
CA GLU A 10 75.74 13.46 55.51
C GLU A 10 76.81 12.42 55.19
N LEU A 11 76.51 11.43 54.34
CA LEU A 11 77.46 10.43 53.87
C LEU A 11 78.62 11.09 53.12
N GLY A 12 78.34 12.06 52.23
CA GLY A 12 79.36 12.81 51.50
C GLY A 12 80.32 13.57 52.43
N ILE A 13 79.78 14.26 53.45
CA ILE A 13 80.58 14.95 54.47
C ILE A 13 81.41 13.95 55.28
N LYS A 14 80.82 12.82 55.68
CA LYS A 14 81.51 11.76 56.44
C LYS A 14 82.57 11.04 55.63
N THR A 15 82.44 10.96 54.31
CA THR A 15 83.45 10.38 53.41
C THR A 15 84.73 11.22 53.43
N ASP A 16 84.60 12.54 53.21
CA ASP A 16 85.75 13.46 53.23
C ASP A 16 86.44 13.51 54.62
N LEU A 17 85.67 13.41 55.70
CA LEU A 17 86.21 13.31 57.06
C LEU A 17 86.93 11.97 57.31
N LEU A 18 86.47 10.87 56.73
CA LEU A 18 87.10 9.55 56.86
C LEU A 18 88.43 9.50 56.11
N ASP A 19 88.50 10.07 54.89
CA ASP A 19 89.71 10.14 54.08
C ASP A 19 90.82 10.96 54.77
N LYS A 20 90.44 11.96 55.57
CA LYS A 20 91.34 12.76 56.42
C LYS A 20 91.67 12.10 57.77
N GLY A 21 91.12 10.93 58.07
CA GLY A 21 91.31 10.23 59.34
C GLY A 21 90.59 10.86 60.54
N LEU A 22 89.61 11.73 60.30
CA LEU A 22 88.94 12.57 61.30
C LEU A 22 87.61 11.96 61.81
N THR A 23 87.25 10.74 61.41
CA THR A 23 86.02 10.07 61.86
C THR A 23 86.18 8.55 61.96
N ASN A 24 85.21 7.89 62.60
CA ASN A 24 85.20 6.44 62.79
C ASN A 24 84.56 5.72 61.59
N ARG A 25 85.21 4.66 61.12
CA ARG A 25 84.74 3.77 60.04
C ARG A 25 83.41 3.07 60.34
N THR A 26 83.06 2.90 61.61
CA THR A 26 81.76 2.34 62.02
C THR A 26 80.59 3.27 61.69
N GLU A 27 80.72 4.58 61.95
CA GLU A 27 79.68 5.57 61.67
C GLU A 27 79.46 5.72 60.15
N TYR A 28 80.55 5.76 59.38
CA TYR A 28 80.48 5.75 57.91
C TYR A 28 79.75 4.52 57.38
N SER A 29 80.11 3.32 57.86
CA SER A 29 79.46 2.07 57.44
C SER A 29 77.98 2.01 57.82
N GLN A 30 77.57 2.65 58.92
CA GLN A 30 76.16 2.76 59.31
C GLN A 30 75.37 3.67 58.37
N LEU A 31 75.91 4.85 58.05
CA LEU A 31 75.31 5.77 57.07
C LEU A 31 75.23 5.14 55.67
N LEU A 32 76.26 4.42 55.24
CA LEU A 32 76.27 3.73 53.95
C LEU A 32 75.19 2.65 53.85
N ARG A 33 75.00 1.85 54.91
CA ARG A 33 73.88 0.89 54.98
C ARG A 33 72.54 1.59 54.97
N SER A 34 72.41 2.69 55.71
CA SER A 34 71.17 3.47 55.73
C SER A 34 70.83 4.06 54.36
N GLU A 35 71.82 4.53 53.58
CA GLU A 35 71.60 4.99 52.21
C GLU A 35 71.13 3.83 51.32
N ALA A 36 71.82 2.68 51.37
CA ALA A 36 71.46 1.50 50.59
C ALA A 36 70.05 0.99 50.90
N ASP A 37 69.65 0.98 52.18
CA ASP A 37 68.30 0.60 52.61
C ASP A 37 67.25 1.57 52.07
N LEU A 38 67.52 2.88 52.11
CA LEU A 38 66.60 3.90 51.58
C LEU A 38 66.46 3.81 50.06
N VAL A 39 67.55 3.54 49.33
CA VAL A 39 67.51 3.30 47.87
C VAL A 39 66.71 2.04 47.55
N GLY A 40 66.91 0.96 48.32
CA GLY A 40 66.14 -0.28 48.16
C GLY A 40 64.64 -0.06 48.40
N GLN A 41 64.27 0.67 49.45
CA GLN A 41 62.88 1.04 49.73
C GLN A 41 62.28 1.91 48.63
N ALA A 42 63.03 2.87 48.10
CA ALA A 42 62.57 3.71 46.98
C ALA A 42 62.30 2.87 45.73
N GLY A 43 63.20 1.94 45.38
CA GLY A 43 62.99 1.03 44.25
C GLY A 43 61.78 0.10 44.44
N ALA A 44 61.53 -0.38 45.66
CA ALA A 44 60.34 -1.17 45.96
C ALA A 44 59.06 -0.34 45.79
N LEU A 45 59.03 0.89 46.28
CA LEU A 45 57.88 1.80 46.11
C LEU A 45 57.65 2.16 44.63
N GLU A 46 58.72 2.32 43.84
CA GLU A 46 58.60 2.57 42.40
C GLU A 46 58.00 1.37 41.66
N ALA A 47 58.40 0.15 42.02
CA ALA A 47 57.80 -1.08 41.50
C ALA A 47 56.33 -1.22 41.90
N ASP A 48 55.98 -0.90 43.16
CA ASP A 48 54.61 -0.90 43.64
C ASP A 48 53.75 0.13 42.89
N LEU A 49 54.29 1.32 42.62
CA LEU A 49 53.62 2.36 41.85
C LEU A 49 53.38 1.93 40.40
N ALA A 50 54.37 1.29 39.76
CA ALA A 50 54.22 0.74 38.42
C ALA A 50 53.16 -0.38 38.38
N SER A 51 53.13 -1.25 39.39
CA SER A 51 52.12 -2.30 39.54
C SER A 51 50.72 -1.72 39.73
N ALA A 52 50.56 -0.72 40.62
CA ALA A 52 49.30 -0.03 40.84
C ALA A 52 48.79 0.67 39.57
N ASN A 53 49.67 1.32 38.81
CA ASN A 53 49.30 1.92 37.52
C ASN A 53 48.82 0.88 36.50
N THR A 54 49.45 -0.29 36.47
CA THR A 54 49.01 -1.39 35.59
C THR A 54 47.61 -1.87 35.98
N GLN A 55 47.34 -2.04 37.28
CA GLN A 55 46.02 -2.42 37.79
C GLN A 55 44.95 -1.36 37.46
N ILE A 56 45.29 -0.06 37.52
CA ILE A 56 44.38 1.02 37.12
C ILE A 56 44.01 0.90 35.64
N VAL A 57 44.99 0.66 34.76
CA VAL A 57 44.75 0.50 33.31
C VAL A 57 43.89 -0.73 33.03
N GLU A 58 44.16 -1.86 33.71
CA GLU A 58 43.36 -3.08 33.57
C GLU A 58 41.91 -2.86 34.03
N ALA A 59 41.71 -2.20 35.17
CA ALA A 59 40.37 -1.88 35.69
C ALA A 59 39.60 -0.93 34.75
N GLN A 60 40.29 0.05 34.15
CA GLN A 60 39.70 0.92 33.12
C GLN A 60 39.29 0.11 31.89
N ALA A 61 40.15 -0.76 31.38
CA ALA A 61 39.84 -1.63 30.25
C ALA A 61 38.67 -2.58 30.55
N GLN A 62 38.59 -3.11 31.78
CA GLN A 62 37.46 -3.95 32.21
C GLN A 62 36.15 -3.16 32.26
N THR A 63 36.20 -1.90 32.72
CA THR A 63 35.03 -1.00 32.74
C THR A 63 34.51 -0.72 31.33
N GLU A 64 35.41 -0.46 30.37
CA GLU A 64 35.05 -0.26 28.96
C GLU A 64 34.44 -1.52 28.32
N ARG A 65 35.02 -2.70 28.60
CA ARG A 65 34.46 -3.99 28.12
C ARG A 65 33.07 -4.24 28.69
N ALA A 66 32.88 -4.02 30.00
CA ALA A 66 31.58 -4.19 30.64
C ALA A 66 30.53 -3.23 30.07
N THR A 67 30.93 -1.98 29.77
CA THR A 67 30.05 -0.99 29.15
C THR A 67 29.67 -1.40 27.74
N THR A 68 30.63 -1.86 26.94
CA THR A 68 30.41 -2.34 25.58
C THR A 68 29.49 -3.55 25.56
N GLN A 69 29.76 -4.56 26.38
CA GLN A 69 28.93 -5.76 26.50
C GLN A 69 27.49 -5.40 26.91
N ARG A 70 27.32 -4.48 27.86
CA ARG A 70 25.98 -4.01 28.28
C ARG A 70 25.21 -3.38 27.10
N VAL A 71 25.89 -2.60 26.27
CA VAL A 71 25.27 -1.98 25.08
C VAL A 71 24.90 -3.04 24.05
N GLU A 72 25.79 -4.00 23.77
CA GLU A 72 25.53 -5.10 22.84
C GLU A 72 24.34 -5.96 23.27
N GLU A 73 24.27 -6.34 24.56
CA GLU A 73 23.15 -7.08 25.12
C GLU A 73 21.83 -6.29 25.03
N ALA A 74 21.88 -4.98 25.29
CA ALA A 74 20.70 -4.11 25.18
C ALA A 74 20.21 -3.99 23.73
N LEU A 75 21.12 -3.88 22.75
CA LEU A 75 20.79 -3.83 21.33
C LEU A 75 20.20 -5.16 20.84
N THR A 76 20.77 -6.29 21.28
CA THR A 76 20.26 -7.62 20.94
C THR A 76 18.83 -7.80 21.43
N LYS A 77 18.57 -7.45 22.70
CA LYS A 77 17.21 -7.47 23.27
C LYS A 77 16.25 -6.53 22.56
N LEU A 78 16.72 -5.35 22.14
CA LEU A 78 15.92 -4.39 21.41
C LEU A 78 15.49 -4.96 20.05
N ASP A 79 16.39 -5.61 19.32
CA ASP A 79 16.09 -6.21 18.02
C ASP A 79 15.16 -7.41 18.15
N ASP A 80 15.31 -8.24 19.18
CA ASP A 80 14.37 -9.33 19.49
C ASP A 80 12.96 -8.78 19.76
N VAL A 81 12.84 -7.73 20.58
CA VAL A 81 11.55 -7.10 20.90
C VAL A 81 10.93 -6.47 19.65
N ARG A 82 11.73 -5.81 18.80
CA ARG A 82 11.25 -5.21 17.54
C ARG A 82 10.73 -6.25 16.57
N THR A 83 11.43 -7.37 16.43
CA THR A 83 11.00 -8.49 15.57
C THR A 83 9.68 -9.06 16.06
N ASN A 84 9.58 -9.33 17.37
CA ASN A 84 8.33 -9.80 17.97
C ASN A 84 7.18 -8.80 17.82
N LEU A 85 7.46 -7.50 17.96
CA LEU A 85 6.45 -6.46 17.75
C LEU A 85 5.93 -6.47 16.32
N ALA A 86 6.82 -6.52 15.32
CA ALA A 86 6.43 -6.57 13.91
C ALA A 86 5.55 -7.79 13.60
N ASP A 87 5.90 -8.96 14.15
CA ASP A 87 5.12 -10.19 14.00
C ASP A 87 3.73 -10.06 14.65
N ILE A 88 3.65 -9.49 15.85
CA ILE A 88 2.38 -9.28 16.56
C ILE A 88 1.51 -8.27 15.79
N GLU A 89 2.08 -7.19 15.30
CA GLU A 89 1.34 -6.20 14.51
C GLU A 89 0.76 -6.80 13.22
N GLU A 90 1.50 -7.67 12.54
CA GLU A 90 1.00 -8.36 11.35
C GLU A 90 -0.15 -9.32 11.70
N ARG A 91 -0.01 -10.08 12.80
CA ARG A 91 -1.10 -10.91 13.32
C ARG A 91 -2.33 -10.09 13.71
N MET A 92 -2.14 -8.91 14.30
CA MET A 92 -3.22 -7.98 14.62
C MET A 92 -3.91 -7.46 13.36
N ARG A 93 -3.16 -7.05 12.32
CA ARG A 93 -3.72 -6.63 11.03
C ARG A 93 -4.55 -7.75 10.39
N ALA A 94 -4.03 -8.98 10.39
CA ALA A 94 -4.74 -10.14 9.88
C ALA A 94 -6.03 -10.42 10.67
N ALA A 95 -5.97 -10.37 12.01
CA ALA A 95 -7.14 -10.55 12.87
C ALA A 95 -8.19 -9.45 12.68
N GLN A 96 -7.77 -8.19 12.54
CA GLN A 96 -8.66 -7.06 12.21
C GLN A 96 -9.32 -7.24 10.84
N ALA A 97 -8.59 -7.74 9.84
CA ALA A 97 -9.16 -8.03 8.52
C ALA A 97 -10.18 -9.18 8.57
N VAL A 98 -10.02 -10.17 9.45
CA VAL A 98 -11.02 -11.20 9.70
C VAL A 98 -12.24 -10.60 10.41
N LEU A 99 -12.03 -9.79 11.45
CA LEU A 99 -13.10 -9.10 12.17
C LEU A 99 -13.92 -8.20 11.25
N LYS A 100 -13.27 -7.44 10.34
CA LYS A 100 -13.98 -6.59 9.38
C LYS A 100 -14.89 -7.40 8.44
N ARG A 101 -14.50 -8.65 8.11
CA ARG A 101 -15.26 -9.54 7.23
C ARG A 101 -16.48 -10.18 7.91
N THR A 102 -16.62 -10.10 9.23
CA THR A 102 -17.83 -10.59 9.93
C THR A 102 -19.02 -9.67 9.69
N THR A 103 -18.77 -8.38 9.40
CA THR A 103 -19.80 -7.43 9.01
C THR A 103 -19.86 -7.35 7.49
N ILE A 104 -20.93 -7.87 6.91
CA ILE A 104 -21.12 -7.89 5.46
C ILE A 104 -21.91 -6.65 5.06
N THR A 105 -21.28 -5.78 4.28
CA THR A 105 -21.91 -4.57 3.73
C THR A 105 -22.25 -4.76 2.26
N ALA A 106 -23.31 -4.10 1.78
CA ALA A 106 -23.66 -4.11 0.36
C ALA A 106 -22.53 -3.47 -0.48
N PRO A 107 -22.09 -4.09 -1.59
CA PRO A 107 -21.05 -3.54 -2.46
C PRO A 107 -21.53 -2.35 -3.30
N ALA A 108 -22.84 -2.22 -3.52
CA ALA A 108 -23.47 -1.12 -4.24
C ALA A 108 -24.85 -0.83 -3.66
N ALA A 109 -25.34 0.40 -3.87
CA ALA A 109 -26.72 0.74 -3.59
C ALA A 109 -27.66 -0.08 -4.48
N GLY A 110 -28.69 -0.66 -3.89
CA GLY A 110 -29.57 -1.58 -4.58
C GLY A 110 -30.73 -2.07 -3.71
N ILE A 111 -31.56 -2.93 -4.30
CA ILE A 111 -32.70 -3.56 -3.63
C ILE A 111 -32.35 -5.02 -3.36
N VAL A 112 -32.65 -5.51 -2.15
CA VAL A 112 -32.47 -6.93 -1.80
C VAL A 112 -33.58 -7.74 -2.46
N VAL A 113 -33.21 -8.65 -3.36
CA VAL A 113 -34.14 -9.50 -4.12
C VAL A 113 -34.40 -10.82 -3.41
N SER A 114 -33.37 -11.41 -2.80
CA SER A 114 -33.46 -12.65 -2.05
C SER A 114 -32.51 -12.66 -0.85
N SER A 115 -32.93 -13.31 0.24
CA SER A 115 -32.11 -13.57 1.43
C SER A 115 -32.19 -15.05 1.78
N THR A 116 -31.06 -15.75 1.71
CA THR A 116 -30.96 -17.18 2.02
C THR A 116 -31.04 -17.42 3.52
N TYR A 117 -30.50 -16.49 4.31
CA TYR A 117 -30.47 -16.54 5.76
C TYR A 117 -31.36 -15.45 6.34
N ASN A 118 -32.29 -15.83 7.21
CA ASN A 118 -33.27 -14.90 7.81
C ASN A 118 -33.45 -15.10 9.32
N SER A 119 -32.65 -15.96 9.96
CA SER A 119 -32.73 -16.28 11.39
C SER A 119 -31.43 -15.97 12.13
N GLN A 120 -31.55 -15.46 13.35
CA GLN A 120 -30.41 -15.18 14.23
C GLN A 120 -29.77 -16.50 14.70
N GLY A 121 -28.44 -16.59 14.64
CA GLY A 121 -27.69 -17.78 15.06
C GLY A 121 -27.44 -18.83 13.96
N SER A 122 -27.84 -18.54 12.72
CA SER A 122 -27.46 -19.38 11.57
C SER A 122 -25.95 -19.36 11.33
N VAL A 123 -25.37 -20.51 11.01
CA VAL A 123 -23.96 -20.67 10.63
C VAL A 123 -23.86 -20.61 9.11
N VAL A 124 -22.95 -19.78 8.58
CA VAL A 124 -22.76 -19.58 7.14
C VAL A 124 -21.38 -20.07 6.74
N ALA A 125 -21.29 -20.90 5.69
CA ALA A 125 -20.02 -21.39 5.19
C ALA A 125 -19.30 -20.35 4.29
N PRO A 126 -17.96 -20.41 4.18
CA PRO A 126 -17.23 -19.55 3.25
C PRO A 126 -17.69 -19.73 1.80
N GLY A 127 -17.95 -18.62 1.10
CA GLY A 127 -18.37 -18.61 -0.30
C GLY A 127 -19.86 -18.85 -0.54
N GLU A 128 -20.64 -19.03 0.53
CA GLU A 128 -22.07 -19.24 0.42
C GLU A 128 -22.83 -17.93 0.13
N LYS A 129 -23.88 -18.02 -0.69
CA LYS A 129 -24.72 -16.88 -1.04
C LYS A 129 -25.65 -16.52 0.12
N ILE A 130 -25.45 -15.34 0.70
CA ILE A 130 -26.27 -14.85 1.82
C ILE A 130 -27.45 -14.01 1.32
N MET A 131 -27.18 -13.05 0.43
CA MET A 131 -28.17 -12.12 -0.11
C MET A 131 -27.88 -11.82 -1.58
N GLU A 132 -28.94 -11.50 -2.33
CA GLU A 132 -28.87 -11.01 -3.69
C GLU A 132 -29.32 -9.56 -3.75
N ILE A 133 -28.47 -8.69 -4.30
CA ILE A 133 -28.73 -7.26 -4.39
C ILE A 133 -28.79 -6.89 -5.86
N LEU A 134 -29.90 -6.27 -6.28
CA LEU A 134 -30.05 -5.67 -7.58
C LEU A 134 -29.59 -4.21 -7.52
N PRO A 135 -28.48 -3.83 -8.18
CA PRO A 135 -27.97 -2.46 -8.12
C PRO A 135 -28.97 -1.47 -8.74
N THR A 136 -29.16 -0.33 -8.09
CA THR A 136 -29.97 0.79 -8.62
C THR A 136 -29.13 1.84 -9.34
N ALA A 137 -27.79 1.75 -9.23
CA ALA A 137 -26.86 2.73 -9.76
C ALA A 137 -26.43 2.50 -11.22
N SER A 138 -26.90 1.42 -11.88
CA SER A 138 -26.74 1.33 -13.33
C SER A 138 -27.72 2.31 -13.97
N GLY A 139 -27.20 3.37 -14.59
CA GLY A 139 -28.03 4.26 -15.41
C GLY A 139 -28.90 3.42 -16.35
N LEU A 140 -30.15 3.84 -16.56
CA LEU A 140 -31.07 3.08 -17.40
C LEU A 140 -30.51 3.01 -18.82
N VAL A 141 -30.25 1.79 -19.25
CA VAL A 141 -29.74 1.47 -20.58
C VAL A 141 -30.75 0.61 -21.30
N VAL A 142 -31.02 0.94 -22.56
CA VAL A 142 -31.90 0.15 -23.43
C VAL A 142 -31.05 -0.59 -24.44
N ASP A 143 -31.21 -1.92 -24.47
CA ASP A 143 -30.65 -2.76 -25.52
C ASP A 143 -31.65 -2.84 -26.68
N ALA A 144 -31.32 -2.19 -27.80
CA ALA A 144 -32.08 -2.27 -29.04
C ALA A 144 -31.48 -3.30 -30.00
N ARG A 145 -32.35 -4.04 -30.67
CA ARG A 145 -31.97 -4.99 -31.71
C ARG A 145 -32.06 -4.30 -33.07
N LEU A 146 -30.93 -4.24 -33.77
CA LEU A 146 -30.82 -3.68 -35.11
C LEU A 146 -30.79 -4.78 -36.14
N ARG A 147 -31.53 -4.60 -37.24
CA ARG A 147 -31.45 -5.50 -38.38
C ARG A 147 -30.10 -5.30 -39.08
N PRO A 148 -29.46 -6.35 -39.63
CA PRO A 148 -28.18 -6.23 -40.33
C PRO A 148 -28.18 -5.23 -41.49
N LYS A 149 -29.34 -4.93 -42.08
CA LYS A 149 -29.48 -3.95 -43.17
C LYS A 149 -29.39 -2.50 -42.70
N ASP A 150 -29.60 -2.26 -41.40
CA ASP A 150 -29.70 -0.92 -40.82
C ASP A 150 -28.38 -0.49 -40.15
N ILE A 151 -27.41 -1.40 -39.97
CA ILE A 151 -26.14 -1.16 -39.26
C ILE A 151 -25.31 -0.05 -39.89
N ASP A 152 -25.27 0.04 -41.22
CA ASP A 152 -24.49 1.05 -41.97
C ASP A 152 -24.94 2.50 -41.69
N GLN A 153 -26.14 2.68 -41.12
CA GLN A 153 -26.71 3.99 -40.84
C GLN A 153 -26.61 4.38 -39.36
N VAL A 154 -26.22 3.45 -38.48
CA VAL A 154 -26.18 3.65 -37.03
C VAL A 154 -24.75 3.80 -36.54
N HIS A 155 -24.49 4.87 -35.78
CA HIS A 155 -23.17 5.19 -35.24
C HIS A 155 -23.25 5.60 -33.77
N VAL A 156 -22.17 5.36 -33.03
CA VAL A 156 -22.05 5.81 -31.64
C VAL A 156 -22.15 7.33 -31.56
N GLY A 157 -22.91 7.85 -30.61
CA GLY A 157 -23.17 9.28 -30.42
C GLY A 157 -24.42 9.80 -31.13
N GLN A 158 -25.11 8.99 -31.94
CA GLN A 158 -26.33 9.42 -32.63
C GLN A 158 -27.50 9.63 -31.64
N PRO A 159 -28.32 10.69 -31.84
CA PRO A 159 -29.52 10.89 -31.07
C PRO A 159 -30.57 9.83 -31.43
N ALA A 160 -31.22 9.31 -30.41
CA ALA A 160 -32.30 8.35 -30.52
C ALA A 160 -33.47 8.76 -29.64
N LYS A 161 -34.65 8.27 -29.99
CA LYS A 161 -35.87 8.48 -29.23
C LYS A 161 -36.45 7.13 -28.85
N LEU A 162 -36.75 6.98 -27.58
CA LEU A 162 -37.29 5.76 -27.02
C LEU A 162 -38.77 5.95 -26.76
N ARG A 163 -39.58 5.00 -27.25
CA ARG A 163 -41.00 4.93 -26.95
C ARG A 163 -41.26 3.73 -26.06
N LEU A 164 -41.74 3.99 -24.85
CA LEU A 164 -42.04 2.95 -23.86
C LEU A 164 -43.35 2.25 -24.25
N SER A 165 -43.25 1.11 -24.93
CA SER A 165 -44.41 0.39 -25.48
C SER A 165 -45.34 -0.16 -24.40
N ALA A 166 -44.85 -0.29 -23.16
CA ALA A 166 -45.64 -0.67 -21.98
C ALA A 166 -46.55 0.45 -21.43
N LEU A 167 -46.34 1.70 -21.83
CA LEU A 167 -47.13 2.86 -21.39
C LEU A 167 -48.08 3.33 -22.51
N ASN A 168 -49.14 4.06 -22.16
CA ASN A 168 -50.11 4.54 -23.14
C ASN A 168 -49.44 5.52 -24.12
N THR A 169 -49.20 5.05 -25.35
CA THR A 169 -48.45 5.74 -26.41
C THR A 169 -49.01 7.10 -26.82
N ARG A 170 -50.27 7.43 -26.45
CA ARG A 170 -50.88 8.75 -26.72
C ARG A 170 -50.59 9.79 -25.65
N LEU A 171 -50.24 9.34 -24.43
CA LEU A 171 -50.07 10.18 -23.25
C LEU A 171 -48.61 10.26 -22.79
N THR A 172 -47.77 9.32 -23.23
CA THR A 172 -46.37 9.23 -22.81
C THR A 172 -45.43 9.87 -23.84
N PRO A 173 -44.65 10.90 -23.46
CA PRO A 173 -43.70 11.54 -24.35
C PRO A 173 -42.53 10.62 -24.72
N GLU A 174 -41.92 10.86 -25.88
CA GLU A 174 -40.71 10.18 -26.33
C GLU A 174 -39.54 10.52 -25.40
N VAL A 175 -38.81 9.51 -24.94
CA VAL A 175 -37.66 9.71 -24.06
C VAL A 175 -36.39 9.88 -24.90
N PRO A 176 -35.66 10.99 -24.77
CA PRO A 176 -34.42 11.19 -25.50
C PRO A 176 -33.33 10.24 -25.00
N ALA A 177 -32.59 9.65 -25.93
CA ALA A 177 -31.49 8.75 -25.68
C ALA A 177 -30.35 8.99 -26.68
N THR A 178 -29.20 8.39 -26.43
CA THR A 178 -28.04 8.44 -27.33
C THR A 178 -27.44 7.06 -27.47
N VAL A 179 -27.06 6.70 -28.69
CA VAL A 179 -26.36 5.43 -28.97
C VAL A 179 -25.00 5.47 -28.27
N SER A 180 -24.79 4.64 -27.26
CA SER A 180 -23.53 4.59 -26.51
C SER A 180 -22.57 3.52 -27.03
N GLU A 181 -23.11 2.41 -27.53
CA GLU A 181 -22.30 1.26 -27.96
C GLU A 181 -23.06 0.49 -29.04
N ILE A 182 -22.34 -0.12 -29.97
CA ILE A 182 -22.87 -1.01 -31.00
C ILE A 182 -22.01 -2.27 -30.99
N SER A 183 -22.61 -3.45 -31.01
CA SER A 183 -21.87 -4.71 -31.06
C SER A 183 -21.05 -4.79 -32.35
N ALA A 184 -19.78 -5.15 -32.22
CA ALA A 184 -18.91 -5.37 -33.38
C ALA A 184 -19.38 -6.57 -34.22
N ASP A 185 -19.92 -7.59 -33.56
CA ASP A 185 -20.34 -8.84 -34.19
C ASP A 185 -21.87 -8.95 -34.34
N ARG A 186 -22.25 -9.72 -35.37
CA ARG A 186 -23.63 -10.12 -35.63
C ARG A 186 -24.02 -11.26 -34.71
N LEU A 187 -25.06 -11.04 -33.91
CA LEU A 187 -25.65 -12.01 -32.99
C LEU A 187 -26.81 -12.75 -33.66
N ILE A 188 -27.12 -13.95 -33.20
CA ILE A 188 -28.28 -14.73 -33.64
C ILE A 188 -29.20 -14.92 -32.44
N ASP A 189 -30.48 -14.60 -32.60
CA ASP A 189 -31.47 -14.82 -31.55
C ASP A 189 -31.73 -16.33 -31.40
N GLN A 190 -31.62 -16.86 -30.17
CA GLN A 190 -31.79 -18.29 -29.90
C GLN A 190 -33.24 -18.76 -30.09
N ALA A 191 -34.23 -17.88 -29.95
CA ALA A 191 -35.64 -18.19 -30.13
C ALA A 191 -36.09 -18.04 -31.59
N THR A 192 -35.71 -16.94 -32.25
CA THR A 192 -36.19 -16.64 -33.63
C THR A 192 -35.22 -17.05 -34.74
N HIS A 193 -33.97 -17.40 -34.41
CA HIS A 193 -32.89 -17.68 -35.37
C HIS A 193 -32.58 -16.51 -36.33
N GLU A 194 -33.06 -15.31 -36.04
CA GLU A 194 -32.81 -14.14 -36.86
C GLU A 194 -31.48 -13.46 -36.47
N PRO A 195 -30.66 -13.07 -37.45
CA PRO A 195 -29.44 -12.31 -37.18
C PRO A 195 -29.77 -10.85 -36.81
N TYR A 196 -29.13 -10.32 -35.78
CA TYR A 196 -29.27 -8.93 -35.34
C TYR A 196 -27.93 -8.36 -34.82
N PHE A 197 -27.80 -7.04 -34.80
CA PHE A 197 -26.75 -6.33 -34.07
C PHE A 197 -27.36 -5.71 -32.81
N ARG A 198 -26.60 -5.66 -31.72
CA ARG A 198 -27.05 -5.05 -30.46
C ARG A 198 -26.55 -3.61 -30.42
N ALA A 199 -27.48 -2.65 -30.30
CA ALA A 199 -27.14 -1.26 -30.00
C ALA A 199 -27.59 -0.92 -28.59
N ARG A 200 -26.67 -0.37 -27.82
CA ARG A 200 -26.90 0.10 -26.46
C ARG A 200 -27.22 1.58 -26.48
N LEU A 201 -28.35 1.95 -25.88
CA LEU A 201 -28.85 3.31 -25.84
C LEU A 201 -28.85 3.81 -24.38
N LYS A 202 -28.12 4.90 -24.13
CA LYS A 202 -28.12 5.57 -22.83
C LYS A 202 -29.27 6.57 -22.79
N ILE A 203 -30.16 6.44 -21.80
CA ILE A 203 -31.24 7.39 -21.57
C ILE A 203 -30.66 8.71 -21.02
N ALA A 204 -31.18 9.85 -21.48
CA ALA A 204 -30.79 11.15 -20.92
C ALA A 204 -31.17 11.25 -19.43
N GLU A 205 -30.34 11.90 -18.62
CA GLU A 205 -30.57 12.04 -17.17
C GLU A 205 -31.85 12.82 -16.84
N ALA A 206 -32.25 13.74 -17.72
CA ALA A 206 -33.53 14.44 -17.64
C ALA A 206 -34.62 13.65 -18.37
N LEU A 207 -35.50 13.01 -17.60
CA LEU A 207 -36.72 12.39 -18.15
C LEU A 207 -37.75 13.47 -18.52
N PRO A 208 -38.51 13.29 -19.63
CA PRO A 208 -39.57 14.21 -20.02
C PRO A 208 -40.73 14.21 -19.01
N THR A 209 -41.41 15.35 -18.90
CA THR A 209 -42.53 15.57 -17.98
C THR A 209 -43.64 14.53 -18.22
N GLY A 210 -43.91 13.68 -17.23
CA GLY A 210 -44.91 12.60 -17.32
C GLY A 210 -44.34 11.18 -17.31
N VAL A 211 -43.02 11.02 -17.46
CA VAL A 211 -42.32 9.73 -17.27
C VAL A 211 -41.63 9.76 -15.90
N LYS A 212 -42.05 8.86 -15.00
CA LYS A 212 -41.39 8.70 -13.69
C LYS A 212 -40.28 7.65 -13.77
N PRO A 213 -39.14 7.84 -13.07
CA PRO A 213 -38.10 6.81 -12.96
C PRO A 213 -38.65 5.45 -12.48
N GLU A 214 -39.66 5.50 -11.59
CA GLU A 214 -40.37 4.34 -11.04
C GLU A 214 -41.19 3.54 -12.05
N GLN A 215 -41.25 3.94 -13.32
CA GLN A 215 -41.94 3.20 -14.39
C GLN A 215 -40.96 2.47 -15.31
N LEU A 216 -39.65 2.61 -15.05
CA LEU A 216 -38.58 2.06 -15.87
C LEU A 216 -37.91 0.89 -15.13
N TYR A 217 -38.45 -0.31 -15.33
CA TYR A 217 -37.87 -1.54 -14.76
C TYR A 217 -37.20 -2.39 -15.84
N PRO A 218 -36.14 -3.15 -15.49
CA PRO A 218 -35.54 -4.13 -16.39
C PRO A 218 -36.59 -5.08 -16.99
N GLY A 219 -36.53 -5.31 -18.30
CA GLY A 219 -37.48 -6.17 -19.03
C GLY A 219 -38.68 -5.46 -19.65
N THR A 220 -38.81 -4.14 -19.47
CA THR A 220 -39.86 -3.36 -20.15
C THR A 220 -39.60 -3.31 -21.67
N PRO A 221 -40.58 -3.64 -22.53
CA PRO A 221 -40.43 -3.51 -23.98
C PRO A 221 -40.42 -2.03 -24.40
N VAL A 222 -39.45 -1.67 -25.24
CA VAL A 222 -39.23 -0.30 -25.72
C VAL A 222 -38.97 -0.32 -27.23
N ASP A 223 -39.65 0.55 -27.96
CA ASP A 223 -39.36 0.82 -29.37
C ASP A 223 -38.29 1.93 -29.46
N ALA A 224 -37.14 1.64 -30.09
CA ALA A 224 -36.07 2.61 -30.28
C ALA A 224 -36.05 3.17 -31.70
N PHE A 225 -36.18 4.49 -31.83
CA PHE A 225 -36.08 5.22 -33.09
C PHE A 225 -34.76 5.96 -33.14
N ILE A 226 -33.81 5.46 -33.92
CA ILE A 226 -32.50 6.07 -34.10
C ILE A 226 -32.56 7.03 -35.29
N GLY A 227 -32.13 8.28 -35.10
CA GLY A 227 -32.09 9.27 -36.17
C GLY A 227 -31.00 8.92 -37.20
N THR A 228 -31.39 8.28 -38.29
CA THR A 228 -30.54 8.17 -39.47
C THR A 228 -30.61 9.52 -40.20
N GLY A 229 -29.48 10.20 -40.37
CA GLY A 229 -29.39 11.65 -40.65
C GLY A 229 -30.32 12.22 -41.73
N ASP A 230 -30.52 13.53 -41.69
CA ASP A 230 -31.47 14.26 -42.54
C ASP A 230 -31.19 14.02 -44.03
N ARG A 231 -32.02 13.18 -44.65
CA ARG A 231 -31.99 13.02 -46.11
C ARG A 231 -32.77 14.18 -46.73
N THR A 232 -32.07 15.10 -47.38
CA THR A 232 -32.72 16.04 -48.32
C THR A 232 -33.30 15.27 -49.51
N PHE A 233 -34.51 15.64 -49.94
CA PHE A 233 -35.24 15.01 -51.06
C PHE A 233 -34.37 14.84 -52.32
N PHE A 234 -33.48 15.81 -52.58
CA PHE A 234 -32.53 15.79 -53.69
C PHE A 234 -31.55 14.61 -53.64
N ALA A 235 -31.13 14.18 -52.45
CA ALA A 235 -30.23 13.03 -52.26
C ALA A 235 -30.90 11.70 -52.60
N TYR A 236 -32.23 11.61 -52.50
CA TYR A 236 -32.99 10.42 -52.89
C TYR A 236 -33.08 10.30 -54.43
N LEU A 237 -33.18 11.43 -55.13
CA LEU A 237 -33.30 11.47 -56.58
C LEU A 237 -31.94 11.28 -57.28
N ALA A 238 -30.85 11.80 -56.70
CA ALA A 238 -29.52 11.74 -57.31
C ALA A 238 -28.78 10.41 -57.08
N ARG A 239 -29.08 9.66 -56.01
CA ARG A 239 -28.38 8.40 -55.66
C ARG A 239 -28.47 7.30 -56.75
N PRO A 240 -29.65 7.00 -57.32
CA PRO A 240 -29.77 5.98 -58.37
C PRO A 240 -28.95 6.29 -59.61
N MET A 241 -28.81 7.59 -59.95
CA MET A 241 -27.99 8.03 -61.07
C MET A 241 -26.50 7.83 -60.78
N MET A 242 -26.02 8.28 -59.62
CA MET A 242 -24.62 8.11 -59.21
C MET A 242 -24.21 6.64 -59.04
N ASP A 243 -25.06 5.81 -58.43
CA ASP A 243 -24.78 4.37 -58.24
C ASP A 243 -24.84 3.58 -59.56
N SER A 244 -25.55 4.09 -60.57
CA SER A 244 -25.55 3.51 -61.92
C SER A 244 -24.31 3.92 -62.72
N PHE A 245 -23.86 5.18 -62.60
CA PHE A 245 -22.59 5.63 -63.18
C PHE A 245 -21.37 4.94 -62.54
N ALA A 246 -21.38 4.74 -61.23
CA ALA A 246 -20.29 4.05 -60.52
C ALA A 246 -20.22 2.54 -60.83
N ARG A 247 -21.35 1.89 -61.15
CA ARG A 247 -21.38 0.49 -61.61
C ARG A 247 -20.92 0.36 -63.07
N ALA A 248 -21.28 1.30 -63.94
CA ALA A 248 -20.87 1.30 -65.36
C ALA A 248 -19.35 1.48 -65.57
N PHE A 249 -18.63 2.08 -64.61
CA PHE A 249 -17.18 2.23 -64.67
C PHE A 249 -16.39 1.14 -63.91
N ARG A 250 -17.05 0.14 -63.33
CA ARG A 250 -16.41 -0.97 -62.59
C ARG A 250 -16.50 -2.33 -63.29
N GLU A 251 -17.01 -2.38 -64.51
CA GLU A 251 -17.04 -3.61 -65.31
C GLU A 251 -15.96 -3.57 -66.39
N ARG A 252 -14.82 -4.21 -66.06
CA ARG A 252 -13.91 -4.88 -66.99
C ARG A 252 -13.49 -6.19 -66.34
#